data_AF-A0A1V6D011-F1
#
_entry.id   AF-A0A1V6D011-F1
#
_cell.length_a   1.000
_cell.length_b   1.000
_cell.length_c   1.000
_cell.angle_alpha   90.00
_cell.angle_beta   90.00
_cell.angle_gamma   90.00
#
_symmetry.space_group_name_H-M   'P 1'
#
loop_
_entity.id
_entity.type
_entity.pdbx_description
1 polymer ?
#
loop_
_entity_poly.entity_id
_entity_poly.type
_entity_poly.pdbx_seq_one_letter_code
_entity_poly.pdbx_strand_id
1 'polypeptide(L)'
;MTRTGFWTGMLCVTAGWVLAGCDQPPAPPRTADGRSVKSVQVADATSPEGQAVTTLETARVNYKYRLTVLGGYYNRIGNANKLVWTQNELKNLDTAHTFSWAGIGEVIPPEGESVENADERILAEFAVGARKQYLKALDTLIDFYERTDNTFRQRLAVNIKKRFDPVHTYMYYMEAEVPPADLKPIEVIPEANAMYDKAYDLYRSGKILPAVTDYKKERQALLLFKELVRTYPQSDKIALSAYHIGEILKEYFDEDLRAVQWYERAWQWAPNITKPARFQAATVYDYRLQDKAKAVELYRAAIQHEQFNQSNVGFAHQRIRALTQ
;
A
#
# COMPACT_ATOMS: atom_id res chain seq x y z
N MET A 1 -42.13 -31.30 44.98
CA MET A 1 -40.72 -31.33 44.54
C MET A 1 -40.70 -31.63 43.04
N THR A 2 -40.67 -30.59 42.21
CA THR A 2 -40.59 -30.72 40.75
C THR A 2 -39.61 -29.66 40.27
N ARG A 3 -38.38 -30.09 39.97
CA ARG A 3 -37.30 -29.26 39.43
C ARG A 3 -37.62 -28.91 37.99
N THR A 4 -37.83 -27.63 37.71
CA THR A 4 -37.87 -27.05 36.37
C THR A 4 -36.43 -26.90 35.86
N GLY A 5 -36.10 -27.65 34.80
CA GLY A 5 -34.83 -27.52 34.09
C GLY A 5 -34.89 -26.30 33.17
N PHE A 6 -34.10 -25.27 33.49
CA PHE A 6 -33.83 -24.15 32.60
C PHE A 6 -32.93 -24.63 31.45
N TRP A 7 -33.49 -24.65 30.24
CA TRP A 7 -32.77 -24.94 29.00
C TRP A 7 -32.17 -23.63 28.50
N THR A 8 -30.92 -23.35 28.89
CA THR A 8 -30.19 -22.18 28.41
C THR A 8 -29.72 -22.48 26.99
N GLY A 9 -30.51 -22.05 26.01
CA GLY A 9 -30.14 -22.07 24.60
C GLY A 9 -28.87 -21.25 24.40
N MET A 10 -27.77 -21.96 24.13
CA MET A 10 -26.50 -21.39 23.72
C MET A 10 -26.69 -20.76 22.33
N LEU A 11 -27.02 -19.47 22.31
CA LEU A 11 -26.93 -18.63 21.13
C LEU A 11 -25.44 -18.62 20.74
N CYS A 12 -25.09 -19.49 19.79
CA CYS A 12 -23.89 -19.36 18.97
C CYS A 12 -24.01 -18.04 18.22
N VAL A 13 -23.58 -16.95 18.88
CA VAL A 13 -23.19 -15.73 18.20
C VAL A 13 -21.95 -16.12 17.42
N THR A 14 -22.14 -16.51 16.17
CA THR A 14 -21.08 -16.51 15.17
C THR A 14 -20.62 -15.06 15.06
N ALA A 15 -19.67 -14.68 15.91
CA ALA A 15 -18.90 -13.47 15.74
C ALA A 15 -18.21 -13.63 14.39
N GLY A 16 -18.82 -13.09 13.34
CA GLY A 16 -18.15 -12.87 12.07
C GLY A 16 -17.02 -11.90 12.37
N TRP A 17 -15.80 -12.44 12.47
CA TRP A 17 -14.60 -11.64 12.45
C TRP A 17 -14.57 -10.97 11.08
N VAL A 18 -15.15 -9.78 10.99
CA VAL A 18 -14.93 -8.89 9.86
C VAL A 18 -13.50 -8.42 10.03
N LEU A 19 -12.57 -9.16 9.45
CA LEU A 19 -11.24 -8.67 9.10
C LEU A 19 -11.44 -7.56 8.05
N ALA A 20 -11.92 -6.40 8.49
CA ALA A 20 -11.73 -5.17 7.74
C ALA A 20 -10.22 -5.05 7.55
N GLY A 21 -9.77 -4.83 6.33
CA GLY A 21 -8.41 -5.15 5.86
C GLY A 21 -8.43 -6.08 4.64
N CYS A 22 -9.51 -6.85 4.43
CA CYS A 22 -9.67 -7.63 3.21
C CYS A 22 -9.62 -6.72 1.96
N ASP A 23 -8.63 -6.98 1.12
CA ASP A 23 -8.54 -6.57 -0.28
C ASP A 23 -9.74 -7.12 -1.10
N GLN A 24 -10.94 -6.59 -0.83
CA GLN A 24 -12.17 -7.07 -1.44
C GLN A 24 -12.26 -6.56 -2.89
N PRO A 25 -12.50 -7.42 -3.89
CA PRO A 25 -12.75 -6.98 -5.24
C PRO A 25 -13.95 -6.03 -5.28
N PRO A 26 -13.97 -5.03 -6.17
CA PRO A 26 -15.15 -4.21 -6.41
C PRO A 26 -16.29 -5.13 -6.82
N ALA A 27 -17.51 -4.78 -6.40
CA ALA A 27 -18.68 -5.53 -6.82
C ALA A 27 -18.76 -5.49 -8.37
N PRO A 28 -18.98 -6.64 -9.03
CA PRO A 28 -19.10 -6.66 -10.48
C PRO A 28 -20.27 -5.78 -10.93
N PRO A 29 -20.21 -5.20 -12.14
CA PRO A 29 -21.33 -4.44 -12.69
C PRO A 29 -22.61 -5.26 -12.62
N ARG A 30 -23.72 -4.63 -12.26
CA ARG A 30 -25.04 -5.28 -12.24
C ARG A 30 -26.02 -4.56 -13.16
N THR A 31 -26.84 -5.33 -13.87
CA THR A 31 -27.99 -4.83 -14.63
C THR A 31 -29.07 -4.28 -13.70
N ALA A 32 -30.09 -3.62 -14.25
CA ALA A 32 -31.20 -3.07 -13.46
C ALA A 32 -31.97 -4.14 -12.66
N ASP A 33 -32.00 -5.39 -13.13
CA ASP A 33 -32.56 -6.56 -12.46
C ASP A 33 -31.54 -7.29 -11.55
N GLY A 34 -30.36 -6.71 -11.33
CA GLY A 34 -29.38 -7.18 -10.34
C GLY A 34 -28.41 -8.26 -10.81
N ARG A 35 -28.42 -8.66 -12.09
CA ARG A 35 -27.53 -9.70 -12.63
C ARG A 35 -26.12 -9.16 -12.90
N SER A 36 -25.09 -9.93 -12.59
CA SER A 36 -23.70 -9.54 -12.88
C SER A 36 -23.43 -9.49 -14.39
N VAL A 37 -22.77 -8.43 -14.85
CA VAL A 37 -22.34 -8.23 -16.23
C VAL A 37 -20.87 -8.62 -16.34
N LYS A 38 -20.57 -9.56 -17.24
CA LYS A 38 -19.18 -9.98 -17.55
C LYS A 38 -18.57 -9.24 -18.72
N SER A 39 -19.39 -8.65 -19.58
CA SER A 39 -18.94 -7.91 -20.76
C SER A 39 -19.80 -6.68 -20.98
N VAL A 40 -19.15 -5.55 -21.24
CA VAL A 40 -19.80 -4.26 -21.50
C VAL A 40 -19.52 -3.87 -22.96
N GLN A 41 -20.57 -3.82 -23.77
CA GLN A 41 -20.48 -3.52 -25.20
C GLN A 41 -20.20 -2.04 -25.44
N VAL A 42 -19.23 -1.72 -26.29
CA VAL A 42 -19.00 -0.41 -26.90
C VAL A 42 -19.44 -0.47 -28.36
N ALA A 43 -19.91 0.66 -28.91
CA ALA A 43 -20.51 0.69 -30.25
C ALA A 43 -19.57 0.14 -31.33
N ASP A 44 -18.37 0.71 -31.43
CA ASP A 44 -17.25 0.25 -32.24
C ASP A 44 -15.96 0.99 -31.82
N ALA A 45 -14.80 0.48 -32.21
CA ALA A 45 -13.49 1.04 -31.85
C ALA A 45 -13.21 2.46 -32.40
N THR A 46 -13.94 2.91 -33.43
CA THR A 46 -13.78 4.23 -34.06
C THR A 46 -14.66 5.30 -33.41
N SER A 47 -15.73 4.89 -32.72
CA SER A 47 -16.59 5.79 -31.94
C SER A 47 -15.79 6.50 -30.83
N PRO A 48 -16.20 7.70 -30.38
CA PRO A 48 -15.52 8.40 -29.29
C PRO A 48 -15.38 7.56 -28.01
N GLU A 49 -16.43 6.79 -27.67
CA GLU A 49 -16.39 5.85 -26.54
C GLU A 49 -15.40 4.72 -26.81
N GLY A 50 -15.44 4.12 -27.99
CA GLY A 50 -14.54 3.05 -28.40
C GLY A 50 -13.06 3.47 -28.40
N GLN A 51 -12.76 4.70 -28.82
CA GLN A 51 -11.40 5.26 -28.75
C GLN A 51 -10.92 5.45 -27.31
N ALA A 52 -11.79 5.97 -26.43
CA ALA A 52 -11.48 6.14 -25.01
C ALA A 52 -11.25 4.80 -24.32
N VAL A 53 -12.10 3.81 -24.58
CA VAL A 53 -11.97 2.44 -24.06
C VAL A 53 -10.74 1.74 -24.63
N THR A 54 -10.44 1.89 -25.93
CA THR A 54 -9.23 1.34 -26.56
C THR A 54 -7.96 1.95 -25.94
N THR A 55 -7.97 3.27 -25.67
CA THR A 55 -6.86 3.96 -24.99
C THR A 55 -6.65 3.42 -23.58
N LEU A 56 -7.74 3.21 -22.83
CA LEU A 56 -7.70 2.60 -21.49
C LEU A 56 -7.09 1.19 -21.53
N GLU A 57 -7.61 0.32 -22.40
CA GLU A 57 -7.13 -1.06 -22.49
C GLU A 57 -5.68 -1.14 -22.97
N THR A 58 -5.28 -0.28 -23.92
CA THR A 58 -3.88 -0.15 -24.34
C THR A 58 -2.98 0.22 -23.18
N ALA A 59 -3.37 1.22 -22.37
CA ALA A 59 -2.61 1.63 -21.20
C ALA A 59 -2.55 0.54 -20.12
N ARG A 60 -3.66 -0.19 -19.92
CA ARG A 60 -3.74 -1.33 -18.97
C ARG A 60 -2.82 -2.47 -19.39
N VAL A 61 -2.86 -2.87 -20.66
CA VAL A 61 -2.03 -3.94 -21.21
C VAL A 61 -0.55 -3.55 -21.15
N ASN A 62 -0.20 -2.32 -21.51
CA ASN A 62 1.17 -1.82 -21.37
C ASN A 62 1.62 -1.83 -19.89
N TYR A 63 0.78 -1.39 -18.96
CA TYR A 63 1.13 -1.39 -17.54
C TYR A 63 1.34 -2.81 -17.00
N LYS A 64 0.43 -3.75 -17.30
CA LYS A 64 0.58 -5.17 -16.97
C LYS A 64 1.87 -5.76 -17.54
N TYR A 65 2.18 -5.41 -18.79
CA TYR A 65 3.42 -5.82 -19.45
C TYR A 65 4.67 -5.30 -18.71
N ARG A 66 4.75 -3.99 -18.43
CA ARG A 66 5.92 -3.40 -17.73
C ARG A 66 6.11 -3.97 -16.33
N LEU A 67 5.03 -4.24 -15.60
CA LEU A 67 5.10 -4.94 -14.31
C LEU A 67 5.64 -6.36 -14.44
N THR A 68 5.26 -7.07 -15.51
CA THR A 68 5.73 -8.43 -15.77
C THR A 68 7.24 -8.43 -16.07
N VAL A 69 7.71 -7.50 -16.91
CA VAL A 69 9.15 -7.34 -17.22
C VAL A 69 9.94 -6.98 -15.95
N LEU A 70 9.47 -6.01 -15.17
CA LEU A 70 10.11 -5.59 -13.93
C LEU A 70 10.14 -6.71 -12.87
N GLY A 71 9.03 -7.46 -12.73
CA GLY A 71 8.98 -8.64 -11.86
C GLY A 71 9.95 -9.72 -12.31
N GLY A 72 10.05 -9.97 -13.63
CA GLY A 72 11.03 -10.88 -14.20
C GLY A 72 12.48 -10.49 -13.87
N TYR A 73 12.79 -9.19 -13.94
CA TYR A 73 14.08 -8.66 -13.50
C TYR A 73 14.35 -8.94 -12.01
N TYR A 74 13.40 -8.62 -11.12
CA TYR A 74 13.58 -8.86 -9.68
C TYR A 74 13.73 -10.33 -9.33
N ASN A 75 12.97 -11.21 -10.00
CA ASN A 75 13.12 -12.65 -9.85
C ASN A 75 14.54 -13.11 -10.27
N ARG A 76 15.06 -12.62 -11.39
CA ARG A 76 16.40 -12.96 -11.90
C ARG A 76 17.52 -12.58 -10.94
N ILE A 77 17.43 -11.39 -10.32
CA ILE A 77 18.46 -10.92 -9.38
C ILE A 77 18.24 -11.39 -7.93
N GLY A 78 17.20 -12.21 -7.67
CA GLY A 78 16.89 -12.73 -6.35
C GLY A 78 16.28 -11.71 -5.38
N ASN A 79 15.72 -10.60 -5.86
CA ASN A 79 15.06 -9.60 -5.01
C ASN A 79 13.60 -9.97 -4.74
N ALA A 80 13.39 -10.91 -3.82
CA ALA A 80 12.07 -11.44 -3.49
C ALA A 80 11.08 -10.37 -2.99
N ASN A 81 11.55 -9.38 -2.22
CA ASN A 81 10.68 -8.34 -1.68
C ASN A 81 10.09 -7.45 -2.77
N LYS A 82 10.92 -6.95 -3.71
CA LYS A 82 10.43 -6.13 -4.82
C LYS A 82 9.66 -6.94 -5.86
N LEU A 83 9.94 -8.24 -5.98
CA LEU A 83 9.12 -9.16 -6.78
C LEU A 83 7.68 -9.20 -6.23
N VAL A 84 7.50 -9.33 -4.92
CA VAL A 84 6.17 -9.30 -4.28
C VAL A 84 5.42 -8.00 -4.59
N TRP A 85 6.09 -6.85 -4.61
CA TRP A 85 5.46 -5.58 -5.00
C TRP A 85 4.88 -5.62 -6.42
N THR A 86 5.65 -6.09 -7.40
CA THR A 86 5.16 -6.22 -8.77
C THR A 86 3.99 -7.20 -8.87
N GLN A 87 4.03 -8.30 -8.11
CA GLN A 87 2.97 -9.30 -8.06
C GLN A 87 1.69 -8.75 -7.43
N ASN A 88 1.81 -7.95 -6.37
CA ASN A 88 0.67 -7.30 -5.73
C ASN A 88 -0.01 -6.30 -6.68
N GLU A 89 0.76 -5.48 -7.41
CA GLU A 89 0.20 -4.57 -8.42
C GLU A 89 -0.46 -5.32 -9.59
N LEU A 90 0.15 -6.41 -10.07
CA LEU A 90 -0.44 -7.28 -11.10
C LEU A 90 -1.76 -7.89 -10.64
N LYS A 91 -1.79 -8.45 -9.42
CA LYS A 91 -3.01 -8.98 -8.80
C LYS A 91 -4.06 -7.88 -8.68
N ASN A 92 -3.67 -6.67 -8.29
CA ASN A 92 -4.60 -5.55 -8.17
C ASN A 92 -5.19 -5.14 -9.53
N LEU A 93 -4.39 -5.12 -10.60
CA LEU A 93 -4.86 -4.89 -11.98
C LEU A 93 -5.90 -5.92 -12.40
N ASP A 94 -5.63 -7.21 -12.15
CA ASP A 94 -6.53 -8.29 -12.53
C ASP A 94 -7.82 -8.25 -11.69
N THR A 95 -7.71 -7.93 -10.40
CA THR A 95 -8.86 -7.85 -9.49
C THR A 95 -9.72 -6.60 -9.73
N ALA A 96 -9.14 -5.54 -10.30
CA ALA A 96 -9.85 -4.31 -10.63
C ALA A 96 -10.84 -4.47 -11.78
N HIS A 97 -10.50 -5.31 -12.75
CA HIS A 97 -11.30 -5.54 -13.96
C HIS A 97 -12.19 -6.77 -13.80
N THR A 98 -13.37 -6.57 -13.21
CA THR A 98 -14.36 -7.65 -13.02
C THR A 98 -15.20 -7.93 -14.26
N PHE A 99 -14.96 -7.23 -15.37
CA PHE A 99 -15.65 -7.34 -16.64
C PHE A 99 -14.70 -7.02 -17.80
N SER A 100 -15.05 -7.39 -19.02
CA SER A 100 -14.33 -7.00 -20.24
C SER A 100 -15.12 -6.01 -21.10
N TRP A 101 -14.41 -5.15 -21.82
CA TRP A 101 -15.00 -4.36 -22.89
C TRP A 101 -15.12 -5.22 -24.15
N ALA A 102 -16.28 -5.15 -24.82
CA ALA A 102 -16.51 -5.81 -26.10
C ALA A 102 -16.85 -4.77 -27.17
N GLY A 103 -16.49 -5.02 -28.43
CA GLY A 103 -16.64 -4.04 -29.53
C GLY A 103 -15.38 -3.21 -29.80
N ILE A 104 -14.34 -3.37 -28.97
CA ILE A 104 -12.97 -2.98 -29.30
C ILE A 104 -12.23 -4.20 -29.87
N GLY A 105 -11.26 -3.97 -30.76
CA GLY A 105 -10.36 -5.02 -31.24
C GLY A 105 -9.47 -5.56 -30.12
N GLU A 106 -8.77 -6.67 -30.40
CA GLU A 106 -7.77 -7.21 -29.47
C GLU A 106 -6.63 -6.20 -29.27
N VAL A 107 -6.30 -5.95 -28.00
CA VAL A 107 -5.16 -5.11 -27.61
C VAL A 107 -3.99 -6.03 -27.28
N ILE A 108 -2.96 -5.98 -28.12
CA ILE A 108 -1.78 -6.83 -28.00
C ILE A 108 -0.72 -6.10 -27.15
N PRO A 109 -0.02 -6.80 -26.24
CA PRO A 109 1.09 -6.22 -25.53
C PRO A 109 2.23 -5.78 -26.47
N PRO A 110 3.09 -4.86 -26.05
CA PRO A 110 4.32 -4.54 -26.77
C PRO A 110 5.16 -5.79 -27.06
N GLU A 111 6.03 -5.72 -28.07
CA GLU A 111 7.03 -6.76 -28.33
C GLU A 111 7.91 -6.99 -27.09
N GLY A 112 8.31 -8.25 -26.89
CA GLY A 112 9.01 -8.71 -25.70
C GLY A 112 10.36 -8.03 -25.48
N GLU A 113 10.55 -7.49 -24.28
CA GLU A 113 11.76 -6.81 -23.81
C GLU A 113 12.64 -7.81 -23.05
N SER A 114 13.90 -7.92 -23.46
CA SER A 114 14.86 -8.79 -22.77
C SER A 114 15.27 -8.18 -21.43
N VAL A 115 15.35 -9.03 -20.40
CA VAL A 115 15.84 -8.65 -19.06
C VAL A 115 17.33 -8.95 -18.85
N GLU A 116 18.03 -9.49 -19.86
CA GLU A 116 19.40 -9.99 -19.73
C GLU A 116 20.40 -8.89 -19.36
N ASN A 117 20.24 -7.69 -19.94
CA ASN A 117 21.05 -6.50 -19.68
C ASN A 117 20.20 -5.30 -19.23
N ALA A 118 19.04 -5.56 -18.63
CA ALA A 118 18.13 -4.50 -18.22
C ALA A 118 18.65 -3.75 -16.99
N ASP A 119 18.44 -2.44 -17.00
CA ASP A 119 18.73 -1.54 -15.90
C ASP A 119 17.45 -1.34 -15.06
N GLU A 120 17.55 -1.57 -13.74
CA GLU A 120 16.39 -1.48 -12.83
C GLU A 120 15.70 -0.12 -12.91
N ARG A 121 16.45 0.97 -13.13
CA ARG A 121 15.94 2.34 -13.09
C ARG A 121 15.04 2.58 -14.27
N ILE A 122 15.52 2.19 -15.44
CA ILE A 122 14.75 2.26 -16.67
C ILE A 122 13.46 1.42 -16.55
N LEU A 123 13.56 0.18 -16.06
CA LEU A 123 12.39 -0.70 -15.91
C LEU A 123 11.36 -0.15 -14.92
N ALA A 124 11.81 0.37 -13.78
CA ALA A 124 10.94 1.01 -12.79
C ALA A 124 10.26 2.26 -13.34
N GLU A 125 11.02 3.12 -14.03
CA GLU A 125 10.48 4.32 -14.69
C GLU A 125 9.41 3.95 -15.73
N PHE A 126 9.62 2.89 -16.51
CA PHE A 126 8.60 2.39 -17.44
C PHE A 126 7.34 1.89 -16.72
N ALA A 127 7.48 1.14 -15.62
CA ALA A 127 6.34 0.67 -14.84
C ALA A 127 5.54 1.85 -14.22
N VAL A 128 6.23 2.82 -13.61
CA VAL A 128 5.60 4.01 -13.02
C VAL A 128 4.95 4.89 -14.09
N GLY A 129 5.62 5.07 -15.23
CA GLY A 129 5.09 5.80 -16.38
C GLY A 129 3.83 5.14 -16.95
N ALA A 130 3.84 3.82 -17.11
CA ALA A 130 2.67 3.06 -17.58
C ALA A 130 1.49 3.12 -16.60
N ARG A 131 1.74 3.06 -15.29
CA ARG A 131 0.72 3.30 -14.25
C ARG A 131 0.07 4.67 -14.43
N LYS A 132 0.89 5.73 -14.59
CA LYS A 132 0.40 7.10 -14.76
C LYS A 132 -0.46 7.23 -16.03
N GLN A 133 -0.05 6.60 -17.13
CA GLN A 133 -0.84 6.58 -18.37
C GLN A 133 -2.17 5.87 -18.17
N TYR A 134 -2.19 4.73 -17.49
CA TYR A 134 -3.40 3.96 -17.20
C TYR A 134 -4.39 4.75 -16.32
N LEU A 135 -3.91 5.39 -15.24
CA LEU A 135 -4.77 6.22 -14.39
C LEU A 135 -5.32 7.44 -15.14
N LYS A 136 -4.51 8.07 -16.00
CA LYS A 136 -4.97 9.18 -16.86
C LYS A 136 -6.02 8.73 -17.88
N ALA A 137 -5.88 7.53 -18.44
CA ALA A 137 -6.87 6.97 -19.36
C ALA A 137 -8.19 6.66 -18.64
N LEU A 138 -8.14 6.16 -17.39
CA LEU A 138 -9.32 6.02 -16.53
C LEU A 138 -10.02 7.35 -16.29
N ASP A 139 -9.26 8.40 -15.95
CA ASP A 139 -9.82 9.75 -15.74
C ASP A 139 -10.52 10.26 -16.99
N THR A 140 -9.87 10.12 -18.15
CA THR A 140 -10.44 10.54 -19.43
C THR A 140 -11.76 9.79 -19.74
N LEU A 141 -11.83 8.49 -19.43
CA LEU A 141 -13.03 7.68 -19.64
C LEU A 141 -14.15 8.05 -18.65
N ILE A 142 -13.81 8.32 -17.39
CA ILE A 142 -14.77 8.80 -16.38
C ILE A 142 -15.38 10.13 -16.83
N ASP A 143 -14.53 11.09 -17.23
CA ASP A 143 -14.95 12.40 -17.72
C ASP A 143 -15.79 12.32 -18.99
N PHE A 144 -15.48 11.36 -19.88
CA PHE A 144 -16.29 11.08 -21.05
C PHE A 144 -17.71 10.65 -20.64
N TYR A 145 -17.82 9.66 -19.75
CA TYR A 145 -19.12 9.16 -19.32
C TYR A 145 -19.93 10.17 -18.53
N GLU A 146 -19.28 11.04 -17.75
CA GLU A 146 -19.92 12.15 -17.07
C GLU A 146 -20.54 13.14 -18.07
N ARG A 147 -19.77 13.55 -19.10
CA ARG A 147 -20.25 14.46 -20.14
C ARG A 147 -21.37 13.90 -21.00
N THR A 148 -21.43 12.57 -21.16
CA THR A 148 -22.49 11.88 -21.91
C THR A 148 -23.66 11.41 -21.04
N ASP A 149 -23.69 11.81 -19.75
CA ASP A 149 -24.70 11.39 -18.76
C ASP A 149 -24.87 9.86 -18.62
N ASN A 150 -23.77 9.12 -18.81
CA ASN A 150 -23.75 7.66 -18.72
C ASN A 150 -23.32 7.21 -17.32
N THR A 151 -24.18 7.47 -16.34
CA THR A 151 -23.91 7.22 -14.90
C THR A 151 -23.61 5.76 -14.57
N PHE A 152 -24.13 4.80 -15.35
CA PHE A 152 -23.80 3.38 -15.17
C PHE A 152 -22.33 3.13 -15.50
N ARG A 153 -21.87 3.50 -16.70
CA ARG A 153 -20.50 3.23 -17.14
C ARG A 153 -19.46 4.09 -16.41
N GLN A 154 -19.82 5.32 -16.07
CA GLN A 154 -19.01 6.18 -15.20
C GLN A 154 -18.70 5.47 -13.88
N ARG A 155 -19.71 4.89 -13.22
CA ARG A 155 -19.53 4.14 -11.97
C ARG A 155 -18.60 2.93 -12.12
N LEU A 156 -18.61 2.26 -13.27
CA LEU A 156 -17.70 1.14 -13.53
C LEU A 156 -16.25 1.61 -13.59
N ALA A 157 -15.97 2.65 -14.37
CA ALA A 157 -14.63 3.23 -14.48
C ALA A 157 -14.14 3.79 -13.13
N VAL A 158 -15.02 4.46 -12.37
CA VAL A 158 -14.72 4.93 -11.00
C VAL A 158 -14.39 3.77 -10.06
N ASN A 159 -15.12 2.65 -10.14
CA ASN A 159 -14.85 1.48 -9.30
C ASN A 159 -13.49 0.83 -9.61
N ILE A 160 -13.09 0.79 -10.89
CA ILE A 160 -11.74 0.37 -11.28
C ILE A 160 -10.70 1.31 -10.64
N LYS A 161 -10.85 2.63 -10.83
CA LYS A 161 -9.90 3.63 -10.32
C LYS A 161 -9.75 3.58 -8.80
N LYS A 162 -10.84 3.36 -8.05
CA LYS A 162 -10.83 3.29 -6.57
C LYS A 162 -9.88 2.24 -5.99
N ARG A 163 -9.51 1.21 -6.75
CA ARG A 163 -8.53 0.20 -6.30
C ARG A 163 -7.08 0.65 -6.40
N PHE A 164 -6.78 1.66 -7.20
CA PHE A 164 -5.43 2.20 -7.34
C PHE A 164 -5.20 3.29 -6.29
N ASP A 165 -5.46 2.91 -5.04
CA ASP A 165 -5.26 3.76 -3.88
C ASP A 165 -3.76 4.06 -3.67
N PRO A 166 -3.38 5.31 -3.32
CA PRO A 166 -1.98 5.70 -3.11
C PRO A 166 -1.22 4.89 -2.06
N VAL A 167 -1.91 4.18 -1.16
CA VAL A 167 -1.26 3.34 -0.14
C VAL A 167 -0.30 2.32 -0.77
N HIS A 168 -0.74 1.63 -1.82
CA HIS A 168 0.04 0.59 -2.51
C HIS A 168 0.68 1.10 -3.82
N THR A 169 1.12 2.36 -3.82
CA THR A 169 1.84 2.93 -4.97
C THR A 169 3.33 2.71 -4.78
N TYR A 170 3.87 1.68 -5.46
CA TYR A 170 5.29 1.39 -5.41
C TYR A 170 6.03 2.24 -6.43
N MET A 171 7.06 2.98 -6.00
CA MET A 171 7.98 3.64 -6.93
C MET A 171 9.11 2.71 -7.39
N TYR A 172 9.22 1.53 -6.77
CA TYR A 172 10.25 0.51 -6.97
C TYR A 172 11.68 0.97 -6.63
N TYR A 173 11.93 2.28 -6.65
CA TYR A 173 13.05 2.96 -6.02
C TYR A 173 12.63 3.51 -4.68
N MET A 174 13.34 3.08 -3.64
CA MET A 174 12.98 3.47 -2.28
C MET A 174 13.43 4.89 -1.95
N GLU A 175 14.52 5.34 -2.57
CA GLU A 175 14.98 6.73 -2.52
C GLU A 175 13.96 7.70 -3.13
N ALA A 176 13.13 7.22 -4.07
CA ALA A 176 12.05 8.01 -4.65
C ALA A 176 10.79 8.04 -3.75
N GLU A 177 10.63 7.05 -2.86
CA GLU A 177 9.48 6.99 -1.94
C GLU A 177 9.77 7.63 -0.58
N VAL A 178 10.98 7.42 -0.07
CA VAL A 178 11.43 7.81 1.26
C VAL A 178 12.55 8.84 1.08
N PRO A 179 12.37 10.08 1.58
CA PRO A 179 13.39 11.13 1.42
C PRO A 179 14.77 10.70 1.95
N PRO A 180 15.85 11.37 1.52
CA PRO A 180 17.19 10.92 1.82
C PRO A 180 17.51 10.97 3.32
N ALA A 181 18.45 10.13 3.76
CA ALA A 181 18.80 9.97 5.17
C ALA A 181 19.53 11.18 5.76
N ASP A 182 20.11 12.05 4.93
CA ASP A 182 20.95 13.18 5.29
C ASP A 182 20.18 14.47 5.60
N LEU A 183 18.83 14.42 5.58
CA LEU A 183 18.00 15.53 6.06
C LEU A 183 18.30 15.83 7.53
N LYS A 184 18.26 17.12 7.88
CA LYS A 184 18.53 17.64 9.23
C LYS A 184 17.31 18.40 9.77
N PRO A 185 16.24 17.70 10.18
CA PRO A 185 15.01 18.35 10.59
C PRO A 185 15.09 18.89 12.02
N ILE A 186 15.41 20.18 12.14
CA ILE A 186 15.53 20.87 13.43
C ILE A 186 14.57 22.05 13.58
N GLU A 187 13.84 22.41 12.52
CA GLU A 187 13.00 23.60 12.53
C GLU A 187 11.63 23.30 13.13
N VAL A 188 11.17 24.17 14.03
CA VAL A 188 9.80 24.14 14.53
C VAL A 188 8.93 24.97 13.59
N ILE A 189 8.08 24.29 12.81
CA ILE A 189 7.23 24.92 11.81
C ILE A 189 5.76 24.77 12.24
N PRO A 190 5.05 25.86 12.56
CA PRO A 190 3.67 25.79 13.06
C PRO A 190 2.71 25.02 12.14
N GLU A 191 2.81 25.20 10.83
CA GLU A 191 1.98 24.53 9.84
C GLU A 191 2.26 23.02 9.78
N ALA A 192 3.54 22.63 9.89
CA ALA A 192 3.93 21.22 9.96
C ALA A 192 3.45 20.59 11.28
N ASN A 193 3.51 21.32 12.39
CA ASN A 193 2.98 20.86 13.68
C ASN A 193 1.47 20.60 13.61
N ALA A 194 0.71 21.55 13.05
CA ALA A 194 -0.73 21.39 12.88
C ALA A 194 -1.07 20.20 11.96
N MET A 195 -0.30 19.99 10.89
CA MET A 195 -0.44 18.83 10.01
C MET A 195 -0.14 17.52 10.74
N TYR A 196 0.92 17.50 11.56
CA TYR A 196 1.29 16.35 12.39
C TYR A 196 0.18 16.01 13.38
N ASP A 197 -0.31 17.00 14.13
CA ASP A 197 -1.34 16.79 15.15
C ASP A 197 -2.61 16.21 14.54
N LYS A 198 -3.04 16.75 13.38
CA LYS A 198 -4.17 16.22 12.62
C LYS A 198 -3.94 14.78 12.17
N ALA A 199 -2.76 14.46 11.64
CA ALA A 199 -2.42 13.10 11.21
C ALA A 199 -2.39 12.13 12.41
N TYR A 200 -1.84 12.58 13.53
CA TYR A 200 -1.75 11.81 14.76
C TYR A 200 -3.12 11.56 15.40
N ASP A 201 -4.04 12.52 15.34
CA ASP A 201 -5.43 12.33 15.80
C ASP A 201 -6.21 11.33 14.93
N LEU A 202 -5.99 11.34 13.62
CA LEU A 202 -6.53 10.32 12.73
C LEU A 202 -5.97 8.94 13.08
N TYR A 203 -4.65 8.81 13.24
CA TYR A 203 -3.98 7.57 13.65
C TYR A 203 -4.51 7.05 14.99
N ARG A 204 -4.64 7.91 16.01
CA ARG A 204 -5.15 7.49 17.32
C ARG A 204 -6.61 7.09 17.26
N SER A 205 -7.44 7.86 16.56
CA SER A 205 -8.88 7.59 16.47
C SER A 205 -9.25 6.51 15.45
N GLY A 206 -8.27 6.03 14.67
CA GLY A 206 -8.35 4.82 13.85
C GLY A 206 -8.33 3.55 14.71
N LYS A 207 -7.72 3.60 15.90
CA LYS A 207 -7.62 2.51 16.86
C LYS A 207 -8.81 2.53 17.82
N ILE A 208 -9.95 2.03 17.37
CA ILE A 208 -11.22 2.10 18.12
C ILE A 208 -11.18 1.21 19.36
N LEU A 209 -10.79 -0.04 19.21
CA LEU A 209 -10.64 -1.04 20.28
C LEU A 209 -9.45 -1.96 19.96
N PRO A 210 -8.95 -2.76 20.93
CA PRO A 210 -8.03 -3.85 20.62
C PRO A 210 -8.60 -4.73 19.50
N ALA A 211 -7.82 -4.91 18.43
CA ALA A 211 -8.20 -5.64 17.20
C ALA A 211 -9.35 -5.04 16.35
N VAL A 212 -9.83 -3.82 16.65
CA VAL A 212 -10.81 -3.11 15.81
C VAL A 212 -10.22 -1.81 15.30
N THR A 213 -10.00 -1.75 13.98
CA THR A 213 -9.36 -0.62 13.31
C THR A 213 -10.28 0.00 12.25
N ASP A 214 -10.34 1.33 12.23
CA ASP A 214 -10.88 2.11 11.13
C ASP A 214 -9.78 2.39 10.09
N TYR A 215 -9.67 1.48 9.12
CA TYR A 215 -8.68 1.55 8.04
C TYR A 215 -8.76 2.83 7.21
N LYS A 216 -9.93 3.46 7.11
CA LYS A 216 -10.07 4.71 6.38
C LYS A 216 -9.30 5.82 7.09
N LYS A 217 -9.38 5.87 8.42
CA LYS A 217 -8.62 6.85 9.22
C LYS A 217 -7.13 6.56 9.22
N GLU A 218 -6.72 5.30 9.35
CA GLU A 218 -5.31 4.92 9.26
C GLU A 218 -4.71 5.30 7.91
N ARG A 219 -5.46 5.07 6.82
CA ARG A 219 -5.08 5.53 5.49
C ARG A 219 -4.94 7.05 5.42
N GLN A 220 -5.90 7.80 5.93
CA GLN A 220 -5.84 9.27 5.94
C GLN A 220 -4.65 9.78 6.75
N ALA A 221 -4.36 9.17 7.89
CA ALA A 221 -3.19 9.49 8.69
C ALA A 221 -1.89 9.24 7.92
N LEU A 222 -1.75 8.06 7.28
CA LEU A 222 -0.59 7.71 6.46
C LEU A 222 -0.32 8.75 5.36
N LEU A 223 -1.37 9.12 4.59
CA LEU A 223 -1.22 10.10 3.52
C LEU A 223 -0.81 11.47 4.04
N LEU A 224 -1.39 11.91 5.16
CA LEU A 224 -1.08 13.21 5.75
C LEU A 224 0.34 13.25 6.35
N PHE A 225 0.81 12.18 6.98
CA PHE A 225 2.20 12.08 7.43
C PHE A 225 3.18 12.12 6.24
N LYS A 226 2.91 11.39 5.15
CA LYS A 226 3.75 11.42 3.94
C LYS A 226 3.76 12.81 3.30
N GLU A 227 2.61 13.49 3.28
CA GLU A 227 2.50 14.85 2.78
C GLU A 227 3.29 15.85 3.62
N LEU A 228 3.24 15.73 4.95
CA LEU A 228 4.05 16.54 5.88
C LEU A 228 5.54 16.41 5.55
N VAL A 229 6.03 15.17 5.47
CA VAL A 229 7.44 14.87 5.18
C VAL A 229 7.87 15.47 3.84
N ARG A 230 7.02 15.38 2.81
CA ARG A 230 7.31 15.93 1.48
C ARG A 230 7.30 17.46 1.45
N THR A 231 6.39 18.08 2.20
CA THR A 231 6.15 19.53 2.14
C THR A 231 7.07 20.31 3.07
N TYR A 232 7.45 19.72 4.21
CA TYR A 232 8.27 20.34 5.25
C TYR A 232 9.46 19.45 5.65
N PRO A 233 10.39 19.12 4.74
CA PRO A 233 11.52 18.21 5.01
C PRO A 233 12.50 18.70 6.10
N GLN A 234 12.41 19.95 6.52
CA GLN A 234 13.21 20.56 7.58
C GLN A 234 12.51 20.59 8.96
N SER A 235 11.22 20.21 9.02
CA SER A 235 10.44 20.24 10.26
C SER A 235 10.88 19.15 11.25
N ASP A 236 11.03 19.50 12.53
CA ASP A 236 11.28 18.58 13.65
C ASP A 236 10.28 17.41 13.74
N LYS A 237 9.10 17.51 13.09
CA LYS A 237 8.07 16.47 13.05
C LYS A 237 8.28 15.37 12.02
N ILE A 238 9.22 15.50 11.07
CA ILE A 238 9.35 14.45 10.03
C ILE A 238 9.84 13.11 10.61
N ALA A 239 10.66 13.13 11.66
CA ALA A 239 11.14 11.91 12.30
C ALA A 239 10.01 11.15 13.03
N LEU A 240 9.15 11.87 13.76
CA LEU A 240 7.98 11.28 14.40
C LEU A 240 6.95 10.81 13.36
N SER A 241 6.75 11.59 12.29
CA SER A 241 5.91 11.19 11.15
C SER A 241 6.41 9.89 10.53
N ALA A 242 7.73 9.77 10.29
CA ALA A 242 8.35 8.58 9.75
C ALA A 242 8.11 7.34 10.62
N TYR A 243 8.24 7.47 11.95
CA TYR A 243 7.89 6.39 12.87
C TYR A 243 6.42 5.95 12.72
N HIS A 244 5.49 6.91 12.67
CA HIS A 244 4.07 6.61 12.54
C HIS A 244 3.67 6.04 11.17
N ILE A 245 4.34 6.48 10.10
CA ILE A 245 4.22 5.85 8.77
C ILE A 245 4.62 4.38 8.86
N GLY A 246 5.77 4.08 9.49
CA GLY A 246 6.23 2.71 9.71
C GLY A 246 5.20 1.84 10.46
N GLU A 247 4.64 2.36 11.56
CA GLU A 247 3.59 1.67 12.32
C GLU A 247 2.36 1.37 11.47
N ILE A 248 1.86 2.34 10.71
CA ILE A 248 0.65 2.16 9.90
C ILE A 248 0.90 1.14 8.78
N LEU A 249 2.03 1.24 8.08
CA LEU A 249 2.41 0.33 7.00
C LEU A 249 2.54 -1.11 7.52
N LYS A 250 3.19 -1.30 8.67
CA LYS A 250 3.36 -2.61 9.32
C LYS A 250 2.02 -3.16 9.82
N GLU A 251 1.25 -2.40 10.58
CA GLU A 251 0.08 -2.96 11.31
C GLU A 251 -1.18 -3.10 10.44
N TYR A 252 -1.34 -2.28 9.40
CA TYR A 252 -2.63 -2.16 8.70
C TYR A 252 -2.57 -2.39 7.20
N PHE A 253 -1.37 -2.47 6.60
CA PHE A 253 -1.22 -2.62 5.16
C PHE A 253 -0.24 -3.74 4.74
N ASP A 254 0.36 -4.45 5.69
CA ASP A 254 1.32 -5.54 5.42
C ASP A 254 2.51 -5.11 4.55
N GLU A 255 2.95 -3.85 4.71
CA GLU A 255 3.98 -3.21 3.91
C GLU A 255 5.35 -3.24 4.63
N ASP A 256 5.79 -4.43 5.01
CA ASP A 256 6.91 -4.65 5.94
C ASP A 256 8.23 -4.00 5.52
N LEU A 257 8.62 -4.17 4.24
CA LEU A 257 9.88 -3.58 3.74
C LEU A 257 9.81 -2.04 3.72
N ARG A 258 8.65 -1.46 3.43
CA ARG A 258 8.47 0.00 3.49
C ARG A 258 8.45 0.47 4.93
N ALA A 259 7.82 -0.30 5.83
CA ALA A 259 7.76 0.01 7.25
C ALA A 259 9.16 0.11 7.87
N VAL A 260 10.04 -0.88 7.64
CA VAL A 260 11.42 -0.85 8.19
C VAL A 260 12.22 0.35 7.70
N GLN A 261 12.00 0.80 6.48
CA GLN A 261 12.71 1.96 5.93
C GLN A 261 12.20 3.28 6.51
N TRP A 262 10.89 3.40 6.75
CA TRP A 262 10.34 4.54 7.45
C TRP A 262 10.75 4.58 8.91
N TYR A 263 10.85 3.44 9.59
CA TYR A 263 11.49 3.39 10.91
C TYR A 263 12.95 3.85 10.83
N GLU A 264 13.69 3.39 9.83
CA GLU A 264 15.10 3.78 9.64
C GLU A 264 15.29 5.28 9.46
N ARG A 265 14.44 5.93 8.67
CA ARG A 265 14.44 7.40 8.57
C ARG A 265 14.14 8.07 9.89
N ALA A 266 13.24 7.51 10.70
CA ALA A 266 12.90 8.10 11.98
C ALA A 266 14.13 8.31 12.88
N TRP A 267 15.03 7.32 12.97
CA TRP A 267 16.25 7.46 13.77
C TRP A 267 17.43 8.09 13.01
N GLN A 268 17.48 8.04 11.68
CA GLN A 268 18.50 8.75 10.91
C GLN A 268 18.30 10.26 11.01
N TRP A 269 17.05 10.71 10.91
CA TRP A 269 16.69 12.12 11.02
C TRP A 269 16.68 12.63 12.47
N ALA A 270 16.36 11.76 13.44
CA ALA A 270 16.43 12.08 14.86
C ALA A 270 17.07 10.91 15.66
N PRO A 271 18.40 10.91 15.84
CA PRO A 271 19.11 9.83 16.54
C PRO A 271 18.58 9.51 17.94
N ASN A 272 18.07 10.53 18.64
CA ASN A 272 17.51 10.47 19.99
C ASN A 272 15.96 10.49 20.00
N ILE A 273 15.31 10.02 18.92
CA ILE A 273 13.85 9.95 18.84
C ILE A 273 13.26 9.21 20.05
N THR A 274 12.18 9.75 20.61
CA THR A 274 11.49 9.20 21.80
C THR A 274 10.57 8.02 21.47
N LYS A 275 10.76 7.40 20.30
CA LYS A 275 9.99 6.27 19.80
C LYS A 275 10.92 5.08 19.55
N PRO A 276 10.49 3.84 19.79
CA PRO A 276 11.34 2.66 19.70
C PRO A 276 11.53 2.20 18.25
N ALA A 277 12.04 3.08 17.37
CA ALA A 277 12.08 2.88 15.92
C ALA A 277 13.00 1.71 15.53
N ARG A 278 14.19 1.61 16.13
CA ARG A 278 15.14 0.51 15.88
C ARG A 278 14.57 -0.81 16.36
N PHE A 279 13.95 -0.82 17.54
CA PHE A 279 13.29 -2.02 18.06
C PHE A 279 12.15 -2.48 17.15
N GLN A 280 11.29 -1.57 16.68
CA GLN A 280 10.20 -1.93 15.75
C GLN A 280 10.72 -2.41 14.39
N ALA A 281 11.79 -1.81 13.86
CA ALA A 281 12.42 -2.33 12.66
C ALA A 281 12.97 -3.75 12.88
N ALA A 282 13.63 -4.00 14.04
CA ALA A 282 14.16 -5.31 14.38
C ALA A 282 13.07 -6.39 14.44
N THR A 283 11.91 -6.10 15.04
CA THR A 283 10.79 -7.07 15.11
C THR A 283 10.23 -7.41 13.73
N VAL A 284 10.16 -6.45 12.81
CA VAL A 284 9.73 -6.71 11.43
C VAL A 284 10.76 -7.59 10.70
N TYR A 285 12.05 -7.27 10.79
CA TYR A 285 13.09 -8.11 10.19
C TYR A 285 13.08 -9.54 10.74
N ASP A 286 12.90 -9.69 12.05
CA ASP A 286 12.89 -10.99 12.74
C ASP A 286 11.68 -11.84 12.34
N TYR A 287 10.48 -11.31 12.57
CA TYR A 287 9.26 -12.11 12.52
C TYR A 287 8.60 -12.12 11.16
N ARG A 288 8.76 -11.08 10.36
CA ARG A 288 8.01 -10.92 9.10
C ARG A 288 8.90 -11.12 7.87
N LEU A 289 10.08 -10.50 7.85
CA LEU A 289 11.03 -10.64 6.75
C LEU A 289 12.00 -11.82 6.91
N GLN A 290 12.04 -12.44 8.10
CA GLN A 290 12.89 -13.59 8.43
C GLN A 290 14.40 -13.33 8.22
N ASP A 291 14.84 -12.07 8.27
CA ASP A 291 16.24 -11.66 8.22
C ASP A 291 16.81 -11.57 9.63
N LYS A 292 17.27 -12.72 10.13
CA LYS A 292 17.83 -12.85 11.48
C LYS A 292 19.07 -11.98 11.68
N ALA A 293 19.91 -11.83 10.66
CA ALA A 293 21.15 -11.07 10.76
C ALA A 293 20.83 -9.59 10.99
N LYS A 294 19.94 -9.03 10.16
CA LYS A 294 19.52 -7.64 10.29
C LYS A 294 18.73 -7.39 11.57
N ALA A 295 17.89 -8.34 11.99
CA ALA A 295 17.19 -8.27 13.26
C ALA A 295 18.16 -8.17 14.45
N VAL A 296 19.21 -9.02 14.51
CA VAL A 296 20.21 -8.98 15.59
C VAL A 296 20.98 -7.66 15.60
N GLU A 297 21.36 -7.14 14.44
CA GLU A 297 21.99 -5.81 14.31
C GLU A 297 21.11 -4.73 14.95
N LEU A 298 19.84 -4.67 14.57
CA LEU A 298 18.92 -3.63 15.04
C LEU A 298 18.50 -3.81 16.50
N TYR A 299 18.36 -5.04 17.00
CA TYR A 299 18.15 -5.27 18.43
C TYR A 299 19.32 -4.77 19.27
N ARG A 300 20.57 -4.98 18.82
CA ARG A 300 21.75 -4.41 19.50
C ARG A 300 21.74 -2.89 19.47
N ALA A 301 21.37 -2.30 18.33
CA ALA A 301 21.25 -0.84 18.22
C ALA A 301 20.13 -0.27 19.10
N ALA A 302 19.00 -0.96 19.24
CA ALA A 302 17.93 -0.59 20.15
C ALA A 302 18.39 -0.62 21.62
N ILE A 303 19.16 -1.64 22.03
CA ILE A 303 19.78 -1.67 23.35
C ILE A 303 20.77 -0.51 23.53
N GLN A 304 21.44 -0.02 22.51
CA GLN A 304 22.36 1.11 22.69
C GLN A 304 21.64 2.46 22.78
N HIS A 305 20.57 2.65 22.00
CA HIS A 305 19.99 3.98 21.75
C HIS A 305 18.58 4.18 22.32
N GLU A 306 17.85 3.12 22.69
CA GLU A 306 16.41 3.17 23.04
C GLU A 306 16.15 2.69 24.48
N GLN A 307 16.99 3.12 25.42
CA GLN A 307 16.96 2.71 26.83
C GLN A 307 15.74 3.23 27.63
N PHE A 308 14.90 4.07 27.04
CA PHE A 308 13.69 4.58 27.69
C PHE A 308 12.59 3.51 27.86
N ASN A 309 12.70 2.35 27.19
CA ASN A 309 11.76 1.23 27.35
C ASN A 309 12.50 -0.07 27.76
N GLN A 310 12.54 -0.32 29.07
CA GLN A 310 13.25 -1.47 29.65
C GLN A 310 12.64 -2.83 29.25
N SER A 311 11.34 -2.89 28.94
CA SER A 311 10.70 -4.11 28.44
C SER A 311 11.27 -4.50 27.07
N ASN A 312 11.37 -3.53 26.16
CA ASN A 312 11.96 -3.74 24.84
C ASN A 312 13.45 -4.16 24.93
N VAL A 313 14.21 -3.54 25.84
CA VAL A 313 15.62 -3.90 26.08
C VAL A 313 15.76 -5.35 26.56
N GLY A 314 14.95 -5.75 27.54
CA GLY A 314 14.92 -7.12 28.04
C GLY A 314 14.56 -8.13 26.94
N PHE A 315 13.53 -7.82 26.14
CA PHE A 315 13.14 -8.63 24.98
C PHE A 315 14.28 -8.77 23.98
N ALA A 316 14.93 -7.66 23.60
CA ALA A 316 16.03 -7.65 22.64
C ALA A 316 17.19 -8.53 23.09
N HIS A 317 17.59 -8.48 24.37
CA HIS A 317 18.63 -9.36 24.91
C HIS A 317 18.26 -10.85 24.81
N GLN A 318 17.03 -11.20 25.15
CA GLN A 318 16.56 -12.58 25.04
C GLN A 318 16.53 -13.03 23.58
N ARG A 319 16.02 -12.18 22.68
CA ARG A 319 15.86 -12.53 21.27
C ARG A 319 17.20 -12.65 20.55
N ILE A 320 18.17 -11.78 20.83
CA ILE A 320 19.54 -11.92 20.33
C ILE A 320 20.12 -13.29 20.69
N ARG A 321 20.03 -13.72 21.96
CA ARG A 321 20.52 -15.05 22.37
C ARG A 321 19.87 -16.18 21.59
N ALA A 322 18.56 -16.10 21.36
CA ALA A 322 17.82 -17.11 20.61
C ALA A 322 18.16 -17.14 19.11
N LEU A 323 18.56 -16.02 18.51
CA LEU A 323 18.87 -15.92 17.08
C LEU A 323 20.33 -16.23 16.74
N THR A 324 21.24 -16.21 17.71
CA THR A 324 22.68 -16.42 17.51
C THR A 324 23.22 -17.74 18.08
N GLN A 325 22.33 -18.60 18.58
CA GLN A 325 22.65 -19.97 18.98
C GLN A 325 22.37 -20.93 17.83
#